data_AF-A0A535XM75-F1
#
_entry.id   AF-A0A535XM75-F1
#
_cell.length_a   1.000
_cell.length_b   1.000
_cell.length_c   1.000
_cell.angle_alpha   90.00
_cell.angle_beta   90.00
_cell.angle_gamma   90.00
#
_symmetry.space_group_name_H-M   'P 1'
#
loop_
_entity.id
_entity.type
_entity.pdbx_description
1 polymer ?
#
loop_
_entity_poly.entity_id
_entity_poly.type
_entity_poly.pdbx_seq_one_letter_code
_entity_poly.pdbx_strand_id
1 'polypeptide(L)'
;MSSPSWSISWPTLEPASWSASRRSSARFRRCGRDCQRCSGSSSPASRTSLTRERRDGHRVSLPGDGRTYWLMRLLSRARSSDPNVEVKADDLALLQYTGGTTGVAKGAMLTHRNLVANTLQVRACFVNLANPSGPDIVMGVLPLFHIYAMTTVMNFSIRGGGTMVLQPRFIVDDVLKAIQRERPHLFPGVPTMYMAINHAPRLSRYNLRSLKGAISGAAPLPREVQARSEQLTGARLIEGYGLTETSPVTHCVPFAAEHRVGTIGVPVPSTEATIFDQETGTRRLAPGEVGELAVRGPQVMRGYWNRPDETAQVLRDGWLFTGDLARVEPDGYFSIVDRKKDMIITGGMNVYPRDVEEPLYQHPKVREAVAVGVPDPRWGEAVKVYLVLRDGETATEQEILDYCHARMARYKVPKHVEFRRELPKSLVGKVLRRQLIEEEEARQASRRAS
;
A
#
# COMPACT_ATOMS: atom_id res chain seq x y z
N MET A 1 36.82 11.31 -11.29
CA MET A 1 36.00 12.33 -10.60
C MET A 1 34.96 11.61 -9.78
N SER A 2 35.19 11.53 -8.47
CA SER A 2 34.37 10.82 -7.49
C SER A 2 33.04 11.54 -7.25
N SER A 3 31.94 10.84 -7.48
CA SER A 3 30.56 11.30 -7.26
C SER A 3 30.29 11.52 -5.76
N PRO A 4 29.50 12.52 -5.35
CA PRO A 4 29.15 12.70 -3.95
C PRO A 4 28.20 11.57 -3.51
N SER A 5 28.63 10.80 -2.51
CA SER A 5 27.74 9.91 -1.76
C SER A 5 27.00 10.74 -0.72
N TRP A 6 25.67 10.82 -0.83
CA TRP A 6 24.84 11.54 0.13
C TRP A 6 24.51 10.60 1.28
N SER A 7 25.10 10.84 2.45
CA SER A 7 24.75 10.15 3.69
C SER A 7 23.92 11.09 4.57
N ILE A 8 22.69 10.70 4.88
CA ILE A 8 21.84 11.39 5.86
C ILE A 8 22.03 10.66 7.20
N SER A 9 22.47 11.38 8.21
CA SER A 9 22.65 10.85 9.57
C SER A 9 21.30 10.78 10.29
N TRP A 10 20.97 9.60 10.80
CA TRP A 10 19.80 9.36 11.65
C TRP A 10 20.25 9.28 13.12
N PRO A 11 19.44 9.76 14.09
CA PRO A 11 19.76 9.57 15.50
C PRO A 11 19.82 8.07 15.84
N THR A 12 20.91 7.67 16.50
CA THR A 12 21.13 6.30 17.00
C THR A 12 20.10 5.96 18.09
N LEU A 13 19.34 4.88 17.87
CA LEU A 13 18.47 4.30 18.89
C LEU A 13 19.32 3.53 19.91
N GLU A 14 19.36 3.97 21.17
CA GLU A 14 19.87 3.13 22.26
C GLU A 14 18.93 1.95 22.51
N PRO A 15 19.45 0.74 22.76
CA PRO A 15 18.62 -0.40 23.11
C PRO A 15 18.00 -0.19 24.50
N ALA A 16 16.68 0.01 24.54
CA ALA A 16 15.94 -0.01 25.79
C ALA A 16 16.12 -1.37 26.49
N SER A 17 16.58 -1.35 27.75
CA SER A 17 16.75 -2.54 28.58
C SER A 17 15.38 -3.13 28.96
N TRP A 18 15.11 -4.35 28.48
CA TRP A 18 13.88 -5.07 28.81
C TRP A 18 14.03 -5.79 30.14
N SER A 19 13.46 -5.24 31.22
CA SER A 19 13.16 -6.06 32.41
C SER A 19 11.77 -6.67 32.25
N ALA A 20 11.71 -7.96 31.91
CA ALA A 20 10.47 -8.71 31.88
C ALA A 20 9.92 -8.85 33.31
N SER A 21 9.05 -7.92 33.74
CA SER A 21 8.36 -8.09 35.02
C SER A 21 7.44 -9.30 34.96
N ARG A 22 7.47 -10.15 35.99
CA ARG A 22 6.63 -11.38 36.12
C ARG A 22 5.11 -11.12 36.08
N ARG A 23 4.66 -9.86 35.97
CA ARG A 23 3.23 -9.49 35.87
C ARG A 23 2.66 -9.65 34.45
N SER A 24 3.47 -9.61 33.39
CA SER A 24 2.99 -9.73 32.00
C SER A 24 2.55 -11.16 31.64
N SER A 25 3.23 -12.18 32.18
CA SER A 25 2.89 -13.59 31.99
C SER A 25 1.57 -13.99 32.68
N ALA A 26 1.16 -13.28 33.74
CA ALA A 26 -0.12 -13.50 34.41
C ALA A 26 -1.32 -12.94 33.61
N ARG A 27 -1.14 -11.81 32.88
CA ARG A 27 -2.19 -11.26 31.99
C ARG A 27 -2.42 -12.13 30.74
N PHE A 28 -1.36 -12.66 30.14
CA PHE A 28 -1.49 -13.59 29.01
C PHE A 28 -2.19 -14.92 29.40
N ARG A 29 -1.92 -15.45 30.61
CA ARG A 29 -2.62 -16.64 31.13
C ARG A 29 -4.11 -16.38 31.45
N ARG A 30 -4.48 -15.15 31.85
CA ARG A 30 -5.90 -14.76 32.00
C ARG A 30 -6.60 -14.67 30.65
N CYS A 31 -5.99 -14.01 29.66
CA CYS A 31 -6.56 -13.90 28.31
C CYS A 31 -6.76 -15.27 27.63
N GLY A 32 -5.82 -16.21 27.82
CA GLY A 32 -5.97 -17.59 27.32
C GLY A 32 -7.08 -18.40 28.00
N ARG A 33 -7.38 -18.17 29.29
CA ARG A 33 -8.49 -18.80 30.01
C ARG A 33 -9.84 -18.15 29.71
N ASP A 34 -9.86 -16.83 29.48
CA ASP A 34 -11.07 -16.11 29.09
C ASP A 34 -11.47 -16.42 27.64
N CYS A 35 -10.50 -16.67 26.75
CA CYS A 35 -10.75 -17.16 25.39
C CYS A 35 -11.37 -18.58 25.38
N GLN A 36 -10.97 -19.45 26.31
CA GLN A 36 -11.60 -20.78 26.51
C GLN A 36 -13.02 -20.71 27.11
N ARG A 37 -13.36 -19.67 27.89
CA ARG A 37 -14.74 -19.44 28.34
C ARG A 37 -15.62 -18.85 27.23
N CYS A 38 -15.07 -18.00 26.37
CA CYS A 38 -15.79 -17.45 25.21
C CYS A 38 -16.11 -18.51 24.13
N SER A 39 -15.36 -19.62 24.06
CA SER A 39 -15.70 -20.73 23.14
C SER A 39 -16.90 -21.57 23.58
N GLY A 40 -17.43 -21.36 24.80
CA GLY A 40 -18.63 -22.04 25.30
C GLY A 40 -19.91 -21.17 25.28
N SER A 41 -19.77 -19.85 25.17
CA SER A 41 -20.91 -18.92 25.12
C SER A 41 -21.02 -18.29 23.74
N SER A 42 -21.71 -18.96 22.82
CA SER A 42 -22.12 -18.35 21.55
C SER A 42 -22.94 -17.10 21.81
N SER A 43 -22.41 -15.92 21.47
CA SER A 43 -23.20 -14.69 21.37
C SER A 43 -24.38 -14.90 20.40
N PRO A 44 -25.56 -14.30 20.62
CA PRO A 44 -26.69 -14.41 19.69
C PRO A 44 -26.32 -14.06 18.24
N ALA A 45 -25.34 -13.15 18.05
CA ALA A 45 -24.81 -12.75 16.74
C ALA A 45 -23.98 -13.85 16.04
N SER A 46 -23.34 -14.76 16.78
CA SER A 46 -22.55 -15.86 16.20
C SER A 46 -23.43 -17.04 15.79
N ARG A 47 -24.58 -17.23 16.43
CA ARG A 47 -25.56 -18.23 15.97
C ARG A 47 -26.19 -17.78 14.66
N THR A 48 -26.63 -16.53 14.56
CA THR A 48 -27.20 -16.00 13.31
C THR A 48 -26.20 -16.01 12.16
N SER A 49 -24.90 -15.75 12.38
CA SER A 49 -23.89 -15.86 11.32
C SER A 49 -23.70 -17.30 10.82
N LEU A 50 -23.65 -18.29 11.73
CA LEU A 50 -23.50 -19.70 11.37
C LEU A 50 -24.72 -20.26 10.63
N THR A 51 -25.93 -19.85 11.00
CA THR A 51 -27.15 -20.26 10.27
C THR A 51 -27.23 -19.62 8.89
N ARG A 52 -26.76 -18.37 8.76
CA ARG A 52 -26.70 -17.63 7.49
C ARG A 52 -25.65 -18.22 6.55
N GLU A 53 -24.44 -18.51 7.03
CA GLU A 53 -23.37 -19.17 6.25
C GLU A 53 -23.79 -20.53 5.69
N ARG A 54 -24.62 -21.27 6.44
CA ARG A 54 -25.18 -22.56 6.00
C ARG A 54 -26.24 -22.39 4.91
N ARG A 55 -27.00 -21.29 4.94
CA ARG A 55 -28.08 -20.99 3.99
C ARG A 55 -27.55 -20.35 2.70
N ASP A 56 -26.49 -19.56 2.81
CA ASP A 56 -25.86 -18.82 1.72
C ASP A 56 -24.74 -19.64 1.02
N GLY A 57 -24.52 -20.89 1.42
CA GLY A 57 -23.56 -21.81 0.78
C GLY A 57 -22.08 -21.52 1.04
N HIS A 58 -21.75 -20.54 1.89
CA HIS A 58 -20.37 -20.16 2.23
C HIS A 58 -19.66 -21.15 3.15
N ARG A 59 -20.39 -22.13 3.71
CA ARG A 59 -19.79 -23.16 4.55
C ARG A 59 -18.97 -24.12 3.70
N VAL A 60 -17.67 -23.88 3.65
CA VAL A 60 -16.71 -24.79 3.02
C VAL A 60 -16.72 -26.11 3.79
N SER A 61 -17.10 -27.19 3.12
CA SER A 61 -16.88 -28.54 3.64
C SER A 61 -15.40 -28.84 3.52
N LEU A 62 -14.70 -28.85 4.65
CA LEU A 62 -13.28 -29.17 4.67
C LEU A 62 -13.12 -30.69 4.55
N PRO A 63 -12.37 -31.19 3.56
CA PRO A 63 -12.13 -32.61 3.41
C PRO A 63 -11.39 -33.10 4.65
N GLY A 64 -11.94 -34.09 5.35
CA GLY A 64 -11.30 -34.74 6.50
C GLY A 64 -10.12 -35.63 6.08
N ASP A 65 -9.29 -35.16 5.16
CA ASP A 65 -8.24 -35.87 4.43
C ASP A 65 -6.95 -36.12 5.23
N GLY A 66 -6.96 -35.81 6.53
CA GLY A 66 -5.78 -35.88 7.39
C GLY A 66 -4.71 -34.80 7.11
N ARG A 67 -4.91 -33.96 6.09
CA ARG A 67 -4.09 -32.76 5.81
C ARG A 67 -4.77 -31.48 6.29
N THR A 68 -6.07 -31.56 6.54
CA THR A 68 -6.85 -30.45 7.09
C THR A 68 -6.90 -30.50 8.62
N TYR A 69 -6.36 -29.47 9.27
CA TYR A 69 -6.29 -29.36 10.73
C TYR A 69 -7.16 -28.21 11.24
N TRP A 70 -7.98 -28.48 12.25
CA TRP A 70 -8.69 -27.43 12.97
C TRP A 70 -7.72 -26.65 13.85
N LEU A 71 -7.55 -25.34 13.60
CA LEU A 71 -6.59 -24.48 14.30
C LEU A 71 -6.67 -24.61 15.82
N MET A 72 -7.88 -24.53 16.40
CA MET A 72 -8.06 -24.65 17.86
C MET A 72 -7.64 -26.02 18.40
N ARG A 73 -7.88 -27.09 17.63
CA ARG A 73 -7.44 -28.45 18.00
C ARG A 73 -5.92 -28.57 17.92
N LEU A 74 -5.30 -27.97 16.91
CA LEU A 74 -3.84 -27.92 16.76
C LEU A 74 -3.19 -27.15 17.90
N LEU A 75 -3.71 -25.96 18.24
CA LEU A 75 -3.26 -25.15 19.37
C LEU A 75 -3.43 -25.87 20.71
N SER A 76 -4.56 -26.57 20.92
CA SER A 76 -4.80 -27.31 22.18
C SER A 76 -3.82 -28.46 22.41
N ARG A 77 -3.22 -28.98 21.34
CA ARG A 77 -2.25 -30.10 21.36
C ARG A 77 -0.81 -29.62 21.25
N ALA A 78 -0.60 -28.34 20.93
CA ALA A 78 0.72 -27.76 20.79
C ALA A 78 1.40 -27.67 22.16
N ARG A 79 2.70 -27.95 22.19
CA ARG A 79 3.52 -27.69 23.37
C ARG A 79 3.84 -26.19 23.41
N SER A 80 3.79 -25.57 24.59
CA SER A 80 4.18 -24.17 24.78
C SER A 80 5.69 -23.97 24.90
N SER A 81 6.48 -24.99 24.59
CA SER A 81 7.94 -24.94 24.59
C SER A 81 8.43 -24.39 23.26
N ASP A 82 9.54 -23.65 23.30
CA ASP A 82 10.27 -23.28 22.10
C ASP A 82 10.58 -24.54 21.28
N PRO A 83 10.30 -24.55 19.96
CA PRO A 83 10.62 -25.70 19.10
C PRO A 83 12.12 -26.05 19.08
N ASN A 84 13.00 -25.23 19.65
CA ASN A 84 14.44 -25.44 19.73
C ASN A 84 15.06 -25.73 18.36
N VAL A 85 14.63 -24.93 17.37
CA VAL A 85 15.18 -24.95 16.01
C VAL A 85 16.18 -23.80 15.88
N GLU A 86 17.31 -24.07 15.24
CA GLU A 86 18.24 -23.01 14.87
C GLU A 86 17.60 -22.16 13.76
N VAL A 87 17.54 -20.85 13.96
CA VAL A 87 17.02 -19.89 12.99
C VAL A 87 18.11 -18.85 12.72
N LYS A 88 18.52 -18.73 11.47
CA LYS A 88 19.50 -17.74 11.00
C LYS A 88 18.79 -16.55 10.40
N ALA A 89 19.45 -15.39 10.44
CA ALA A 89 18.90 -14.15 9.91
C ALA A 89 18.57 -14.25 8.40
N ASP A 90 19.36 -15.01 7.65
CA ASP A 90 19.20 -15.14 6.19
C ASP A 90 18.32 -16.33 5.77
N ASP A 91 17.71 -17.03 6.74
CA ASP A 91 16.72 -18.05 6.46
C ASP A 91 15.44 -17.41 5.90
N LEU A 92 14.81 -18.11 4.96
CA LEU A 92 13.55 -17.70 4.36
C LEU A 92 12.45 -17.68 5.42
N ALA A 93 11.85 -16.52 5.64
CA ALA A 93 10.79 -16.33 6.63
C ALA A 93 9.40 -16.29 5.98
N LEU A 94 9.31 -15.70 4.77
CA LEU A 94 8.03 -15.44 4.11
C LEU A 94 8.15 -15.52 2.59
N LEU A 95 7.20 -16.21 1.97
CA LEU A 95 6.89 -16.10 0.54
C LEU A 95 5.71 -15.15 0.38
N GLN A 96 5.99 -13.88 0.11
CA GLN A 96 4.93 -12.91 -0.12
C GLN A 96 4.58 -12.91 -1.60
N TYR A 97 3.36 -13.34 -1.93
CA TYR A 97 2.88 -13.28 -3.30
C TYR A 97 2.49 -11.86 -3.70
N THR A 98 3.00 -11.43 -4.85
CA THR A 98 2.70 -10.12 -5.43
C THR A 98 1.49 -10.24 -6.35
N GLY A 99 0.42 -9.52 -5.99
CA GLY A 99 -0.74 -9.30 -6.85
C GLY A 99 -0.52 -8.07 -7.71
N GLY A 100 0.39 -8.15 -8.67
CA GLY A 100 0.71 -7.07 -9.61
C GLY A 100 -0.03 -7.21 -10.93
N THR A 101 -0.46 -6.07 -11.49
CA THR A 101 -1.26 -5.84 -12.70
C THR A 101 -0.68 -6.37 -14.02
N THR A 102 0.30 -7.29 -14.02
CA THR A 102 1.09 -7.62 -15.24
C THR A 102 1.39 -9.11 -15.45
N GLY A 103 0.94 -10.05 -14.60
CA GLY A 103 1.23 -11.49 -14.82
C GLY A 103 0.72 -12.47 -13.76
N VAL A 104 1.18 -13.72 -13.86
CA VAL A 104 1.01 -14.77 -12.83
C VAL A 104 1.65 -14.30 -11.52
N ALA A 105 0.97 -14.53 -10.39
CA ALA A 105 1.45 -14.09 -9.08
C ALA A 105 2.82 -14.72 -8.74
N LYS A 106 3.72 -13.90 -8.17
CA LYS A 106 5.11 -14.30 -7.90
C LYS A 106 5.40 -14.21 -6.41
N GLY A 107 6.01 -15.25 -5.84
CA GLY A 107 6.41 -15.26 -4.43
C GLY A 107 7.75 -14.57 -4.23
N ALA A 108 7.76 -13.36 -3.67
CA ALA A 108 8.99 -12.70 -3.21
C ALA A 108 9.53 -13.44 -1.98
N MET A 109 10.80 -13.87 -2.05
CA MET A 109 11.49 -14.56 -0.97
C MET A 109 12.05 -13.56 0.04
N LEU A 110 11.39 -13.41 1.18
CA LEU A 110 11.79 -12.50 2.26
C LEU A 110 12.39 -13.27 3.42
N THR A 111 13.60 -12.90 3.81
CA THR A 111 14.32 -13.51 4.95
C THR A 111 13.90 -12.88 6.27
N HIS A 112 14.27 -13.52 7.39
CA HIS A 112 14.11 -12.90 8.72
C HIS A 112 14.80 -11.52 8.78
N ARG A 113 16.00 -11.41 8.22
CA ARG A 113 16.77 -10.16 8.12
C ARG A 113 15.98 -9.08 7.39
N ASN A 114 15.37 -9.40 6.25
CA ASN A 114 14.61 -8.43 5.46
C ASN A 114 13.45 -7.83 6.27
N LEU A 115 12.65 -8.68 6.91
CA LEU A 115 11.48 -8.27 7.68
C LEU A 115 11.85 -7.48 8.93
N VAL A 116 12.89 -7.92 9.65
CA VAL A 116 13.39 -7.22 10.85
C VAL A 116 13.98 -5.86 10.47
N ALA A 117 14.82 -5.81 9.43
CA ALA A 117 15.41 -4.56 8.96
C ALA A 117 14.34 -3.56 8.58
N ASN A 118 13.32 -3.96 7.80
CA ASN A 118 12.27 -3.03 7.40
C ASN A 118 11.40 -2.58 8.58
N THR A 119 11.14 -3.46 9.55
CA THR A 119 10.43 -3.07 10.77
C THR A 119 11.19 -2.00 11.55
N LEU A 120 12.52 -2.12 11.66
CA LEU A 120 13.36 -1.12 12.34
C LEU A 120 13.47 0.18 11.54
N GLN A 121 13.64 0.10 10.22
CA GLN A 121 13.63 1.24 9.30
C GLN A 121 12.33 2.04 9.41
N VAL A 122 11.19 1.35 9.35
CA VAL A 122 9.87 1.97 9.54
C VAL A 122 9.83 2.66 10.90
N ARG A 123 10.16 1.98 12.01
CA ARG A 123 10.16 2.60 13.35
C ARG A 123 10.99 3.88 13.43
N ALA A 124 12.15 3.93 12.78
CA ALA A 124 12.98 5.13 12.73
C ALA A 124 12.28 6.32 12.04
N CYS A 125 11.39 6.08 11.07
CA CYS A 125 10.59 7.14 10.44
C CYS A 125 9.48 7.70 11.35
N PHE A 126 9.08 6.98 12.41
CA PHE A 126 7.96 7.34 13.30
C PHE A 126 8.38 7.80 14.70
N VAL A 127 9.67 8.03 14.95
CA VAL A 127 10.18 8.36 16.31
C VAL A 127 9.48 9.55 16.97
N ASN A 128 9.09 10.56 16.19
CA ASN A 128 8.40 11.75 16.69
C ASN A 128 6.88 11.58 16.86
N LEU A 129 6.36 10.41 16.50
CA LEU A 129 4.96 10.05 16.63
C LEU A 129 4.70 9.01 17.71
N ALA A 130 5.73 8.61 18.47
CA ALA A 130 5.58 7.68 19.57
C ALA A 130 4.51 8.18 20.56
N ASN A 131 3.66 7.28 21.02
CA ASN A 131 2.62 7.63 21.99
C ASN A 131 3.28 8.08 23.32
N PRO A 132 3.12 9.36 23.75
CA PRO A 132 3.75 9.84 24.98
C PRO A 132 3.14 9.22 26.24
N SER A 133 1.96 8.61 26.14
CA SER A 133 1.19 8.06 27.27
C SER A 133 1.25 6.53 27.38
N GLY A 134 2.08 5.85 26.57
CA GLY A 134 2.22 4.40 26.61
C GLY A 134 2.56 3.78 25.26
N PRO A 135 2.31 2.48 25.05
CA PRO A 135 2.56 1.84 23.77
C PRO A 135 1.75 2.44 22.63
N ASP A 136 2.28 2.32 21.42
CA ASP A 136 1.65 2.78 20.19
C ASP A 136 0.30 2.05 19.96
N ILE A 137 -0.80 2.78 19.76
CA ILE A 137 -2.09 2.26 19.25
C ILE A 137 -2.24 2.53 17.74
N VAL A 138 -2.16 1.50 16.91
CA VAL A 138 -2.20 1.59 15.44
C VAL A 138 -3.53 1.07 14.88
N MET A 139 -4.13 1.83 13.97
CA MET A 139 -5.34 1.42 13.27
C MET A 139 -5.02 0.34 12.22
N GLY A 140 -5.62 -0.84 12.34
CA GLY A 140 -5.37 -2.00 11.48
C GLY A 140 -6.56 -2.36 10.60
N VAL A 141 -6.73 -1.61 9.50
CA VAL A 141 -7.81 -1.84 8.52
C VAL A 141 -7.31 -2.58 7.28
N LEU A 142 -6.02 -2.40 6.95
CA LEU A 142 -5.39 -3.04 5.82
C LEU A 142 -5.18 -4.55 6.05
N PRO A 143 -5.22 -5.38 5.00
CA PRO A 143 -5.08 -6.83 5.13
C PRO A 143 -3.70 -7.24 5.64
N LEU A 144 -3.64 -7.89 6.81
CA LEU A 144 -2.38 -8.33 7.44
C LEU A 144 -1.60 -9.37 6.63
N PHE A 145 -2.27 -10.10 5.72
CA PHE A 145 -1.60 -11.02 4.79
C PHE A 145 -0.82 -10.29 3.68
N HIS A 146 -1.05 -8.99 3.51
CA HIS A 146 -0.29 -8.16 2.58
C HIS A 146 0.83 -7.46 3.33
N ILE A 147 2.02 -7.51 2.75
CA ILE A 147 3.27 -6.99 3.33
C ILE A 147 3.18 -5.55 3.85
N TYR A 148 2.36 -4.69 3.22
CA TYR A 148 2.13 -3.32 3.69
C TYR A 148 1.60 -3.29 5.13
N ALA A 149 0.48 -3.96 5.41
CA ALA A 149 -0.09 -3.99 6.75
C ALA A 149 0.73 -4.90 7.68
N MET A 150 1.30 -5.99 7.14
CA MET A 150 2.16 -6.88 7.88
C MET A 150 3.32 -6.11 8.53
N THR A 151 3.99 -5.24 7.79
CA THR A 151 5.12 -4.48 8.35
C THR A 151 4.64 -3.25 9.13
N THR A 152 3.80 -2.39 8.53
CA THR A 152 3.46 -1.07 9.10
C THR A 152 2.40 -1.10 10.20
N VAL A 153 1.65 -2.20 10.33
CA VAL A 153 0.69 -2.40 11.42
C VAL A 153 1.19 -3.51 12.35
N MET A 154 1.36 -4.74 11.83
CA MET A 154 1.60 -5.91 12.67
C MET A 154 3.01 -5.94 13.26
N ASN A 155 4.05 -5.99 12.44
CA ASN A 155 5.44 -6.07 12.92
C ASN A 155 5.83 -4.81 13.68
N PHE A 156 5.40 -3.63 13.20
CA PHE A 156 5.58 -2.36 13.89
C PHE A 156 5.02 -2.41 15.32
N SER A 157 3.77 -2.84 15.47
CA SER A 157 3.10 -2.93 16.79
C SER A 157 3.73 -4.00 17.66
N ILE A 158 3.99 -5.20 17.12
CA ILE A 158 4.62 -6.30 17.88
C ILE A 158 6.00 -5.86 18.41
N ARG A 159 6.81 -5.23 17.56
CA ARG A 159 8.14 -4.72 17.96
C ARG A 159 8.05 -3.64 19.03
N GLY A 160 7.03 -2.78 18.96
CA GLY A 160 6.80 -1.71 19.93
C GLY A 160 6.04 -2.11 21.19
N GLY A 161 5.55 -3.35 21.29
CA GLY A 161 4.57 -3.73 22.31
C GLY A 161 3.24 -2.97 22.20
N GLY A 162 2.92 -2.46 21.01
CA GLY A 162 1.76 -1.64 20.70
C GLY A 162 0.45 -2.43 20.55
N THR A 163 -0.66 -1.70 20.51
CA THR A 163 -2.02 -2.21 20.30
C THR A 163 -2.41 -2.07 18.83
N MET A 164 -2.92 -3.14 18.22
CA MET A 164 -3.54 -3.10 16.89
C MET A 164 -5.06 -3.03 17.03
N VAL A 165 -5.67 -1.95 16.55
CA VAL A 165 -7.14 -1.84 16.47
C VAL A 165 -7.58 -2.48 15.16
N LEU A 166 -7.93 -3.77 15.19
CA LEU A 166 -8.22 -4.52 13.97
C LEU A 166 -9.66 -4.30 13.48
N GLN A 167 -9.80 -3.98 12.20
CA GLN A 167 -11.07 -3.95 11.49
C GLN A 167 -11.03 -5.00 10.38
N PRO A 168 -11.84 -6.08 10.46
CA PRO A 168 -11.80 -7.16 9.46
C PRO A 168 -12.16 -6.71 8.04
N ARG A 169 -12.91 -5.60 7.91
CA ARG A 169 -13.30 -4.97 6.65
C ARG A 169 -13.28 -3.46 6.79
N PHE A 170 -13.07 -2.76 5.69
CA PHE A 170 -13.22 -1.31 5.66
C PHE A 170 -14.71 -0.94 5.55
N ILE A 171 -15.28 -0.55 6.68
CA ILE A 171 -16.61 0.08 6.77
C ILE A 171 -16.40 1.44 7.42
N VAL A 172 -16.68 2.51 6.69
CA VAL A 172 -16.33 3.89 7.08
C VAL A 172 -16.83 4.23 8.48
N ASP A 173 -18.10 3.93 8.79
CA ASP A 173 -18.71 4.25 10.09
C ASP A 173 -18.08 3.44 11.25
N ASP A 174 -17.68 2.20 11.01
CA ASP A 174 -17.00 1.36 12.01
C ASP A 174 -15.58 1.85 12.28
N VAL A 175 -14.86 2.27 11.23
CA VAL A 175 -13.53 2.88 11.37
C VAL A 175 -13.63 4.20 12.15
N LEU A 176 -14.59 5.06 11.84
CA LEU A 176 -14.80 6.32 12.56
C LEU A 176 -15.13 6.09 14.05
N LYS A 177 -15.99 5.12 14.35
CA LYS A 177 -16.28 4.69 15.74
C LYS A 177 -15.05 4.15 16.44
N ALA A 178 -14.25 3.33 15.76
CA ALA A 178 -13.03 2.76 16.30
C ALA A 178 -11.99 3.85 16.61
N ILE A 179 -11.81 4.82 15.71
CA ILE A 179 -10.92 5.96 15.94
C ILE A 179 -11.36 6.74 17.19
N GLN A 180 -12.66 7.05 17.31
CA GLN A 180 -13.18 7.78 18.46
C GLN A 180 -13.01 7.01 19.77
N ARG A 181 -13.29 5.70 19.78
CA ARG A 181 -13.31 4.87 20.99
C ARG A 181 -11.91 4.46 21.44
N GLU A 182 -11.11 3.92 20.52
CA GLU A 182 -9.80 3.33 20.80
C GLU A 182 -8.67 4.34 20.70
N ARG A 183 -8.95 5.53 20.13
CA ARG A 183 -8.02 6.65 20.02
C ARG A 183 -6.64 6.27 19.44
N PRO A 184 -6.58 5.58 18.28
CA PRO A 184 -5.31 5.31 17.62
C PRO A 184 -4.59 6.62 17.27
N HIS A 185 -3.26 6.56 17.28
CA HIS A 185 -2.38 7.69 16.94
C HIS A 185 -1.75 7.53 15.54
N LEU A 186 -1.70 6.30 15.01
CA LEU A 186 -1.27 6.01 13.65
C LEU A 186 -2.39 5.36 12.84
N PHE A 187 -2.53 5.79 11.60
CA PHE A 187 -3.42 5.17 10.63
C PHE A 187 -2.70 4.93 9.29
N PRO A 188 -2.19 3.72 9.06
CA PRO A 188 -1.80 3.27 7.73
C PRO A 188 -3.04 2.96 6.89
N GLY A 189 -3.13 3.57 5.72
CA GLY A 189 -4.29 3.47 4.83
C GLY A 189 -3.90 3.61 3.36
N VAL A 190 -4.92 3.67 2.51
CA VAL A 190 -4.80 3.88 1.06
C VAL A 190 -5.67 5.06 0.64
N PRO A 191 -5.40 5.72 -0.51
CA PRO A 191 -6.11 6.93 -0.91
C PRO A 191 -7.64 6.79 -0.88
N THR A 192 -8.18 5.66 -1.33
CA THR A 192 -9.62 5.37 -1.35
C THR A 192 -10.26 5.36 0.03
N MET A 193 -9.53 4.94 1.07
CA MET A 193 -10.02 4.99 2.45
C MET A 193 -10.12 6.43 2.96
N TYR A 194 -9.09 7.25 2.70
CA TYR A 194 -9.07 8.66 3.07
C TYR A 194 -10.16 9.44 2.34
N MET A 195 -10.34 9.19 1.03
CA MET A 195 -11.46 9.75 0.26
C MET A 195 -12.81 9.43 0.89
N ALA A 196 -13.06 8.15 1.20
CA ALA A 196 -14.33 7.73 1.79
C ALA A 196 -14.59 8.34 3.17
N ILE A 197 -13.54 8.47 4.00
CA ILE A 197 -13.62 9.13 5.32
C ILE A 197 -13.91 10.63 5.17
N ASN A 198 -13.21 11.31 4.26
CA ASN A 198 -13.36 12.75 4.03
C ASN A 198 -14.77 13.15 3.59
N HIS A 199 -15.47 12.26 2.89
CA HIS A 199 -16.83 12.46 2.38
C HIS A 199 -17.92 11.76 3.22
N ALA A 200 -17.59 11.26 4.43
CA ALA A 200 -18.55 10.54 5.25
C ALA A 200 -19.72 11.47 5.71
N PRO A 201 -21.00 11.11 5.49
CA PRO A 201 -22.15 11.99 5.81
C PRO A 201 -22.30 12.41 7.27
N ARG A 202 -21.71 11.66 8.21
CA ARG A 202 -21.79 11.91 9.66
C ARG A 202 -20.43 12.21 10.30
N LEU A 203 -19.47 12.66 9.51
CA LEU A 203 -18.09 12.88 9.96
C LEU A 203 -18.00 13.82 11.16
N SER A 204 -18.82 14.87 11.20
CA SER A 204 -18.87 15.86 12.29
C SER A 204 -19.21 15.29 13.66
N ARG A 205 -19.75 14.06 13.74
CA ARG A 205 -20.07 13.37 15.00
C ARG A 205 -18.86 12.67 15.62
N TYR A 206 -17.75 12.57 14.89
CA TYR A 206 -16.59 11.78 15.29
C TYR A 206 -15.37 12.68 15.54
N ASN A 207 -14.66 12.45 16.64
CA ASN A 207 -13.39 13.11 16.93
C ASN A 207 -12.21 12.30 16.40
N LEU A 208 -11.54 12.79 15.37
CA LEU A 208 -10.38 12.13 14.74
C LEU A 208 -9.02 12.68 15.21
N ARG A 209 -9.00 13.61 16.17
CA ARG A 209 -7.79 14.30 16.64
C ARG A 209 -6.82 13.40 17.43
N SER A 210 -7.20 12.15 17.70
CA SER A 210 -6.28 11.15 18.28
C SER A 210 -5.17 10.79 17.30
N LEU A 211 -5.46 10.82 16.00
CA LEU A 211 -4.48 10.57 14.94
C LEU A 211 -3.38 11.65 15.00
N LYS A 212 -2.13 11.22 14.95
CA LYS A 212 -0.93 12.07 14.91
C LYS A 212 -0.11 11.86 13.64
N GLY A 213 -0.15 10.65 13.08
CA GLY A 213 0.36 10.38 11.74
C GLY A 213 -0.58 9.48 10.95
N ALA A 214 -0.76 9.83 9.69
CA ALA A 214 -1.44 8.99 8.72
C ALA A 214 -0.49 8.72 7.55
N ILE A 215 -0.56 7.52 6.99
CA ILE A 215 0.29 7.11 5.88
C ILE A 215 -0.62 6.62 4.77
N SER A 216 -0.44 7.15 3.58
CA SER A 216 -1.04 6.63 2.36
C SER A 216 0.01 5.88 1.55
N GLY A 217 -0.28 4.65 1.19
CA GLY A 217 0.56 3.85 0.30
C GLY A 217 -0.24 3.20 -0.82
N ALA A 218 0.42 2.29 -1.55
CA ALA A 218 -0.12 1.45 -2.63
C ALA A 218 -0.58 2.19 -3.91
N ALA A 219 -0.96 3.46 -3.83
CA ALA A 219 -1.34 4.30 -4.96
C ALA A 219 -1.03 5.77 -4.66
N PRO A 220 -0.85 6.60 -5.72
CA PRO A 220 -0.76 8.05 -5.60
C PRO A 220 -1.85 8.65 -4.72
N LEU A 221 -1.47 9.53 -3.80
CA LEU A 221 -2.43 10.28 -2.98
C LEU A 221 -2.79 11.62 -3.66
N PRO A 222 -4.05 11.86 -4.05
CA PRO A 222 -4.44 13.16 -4.59
C PRO A 222 -4.27 14.28 -3.56
N ARG A 223 -3.77 15.44 -3.99
CA ARG A 223 -3.44 16.56 -3.06
C ARG A 223 -4.65 17.06 -2.26
N GLU A 224 -5.81 17.12 -2.90
CA GLU A 224 -7.05 17.57 -2.24
C GLU A 224 -7.47 16.61 -1.11
N VAL A 225 -7.32 15.30 -1.35
CA VAL A 225 -7.63 14.25 -0.35
C VAL A 225 -6.69 14.37 0.84
N GLN A 226 -5.41 14.64 0.58
CA GLN A 226 -4.42 14.89 1.63
C GLN A 226 -4.82 16.10 2.47
N ALA A 227 -4.96 17.28 1.86
CA ALA A 227 -5.26 18.54 2.54
C ALA A 227 -6.54 18.46 3.40
N ARG A 228 -7.60 17.85 2.85
CA ARG A 228 -8.85 17.66 3.59
C ARG A 228 -8.68 16.72 4.78
N SER A 229 -7.94 15.61 4.63
CA SER A 229 -7.68 14.67 5.72
C SER A 229 -6.91 15.35 6.86
N GLU A 230 -5.91 16.15 6.53
CA GLU A 230 -5.10 16.88 7.51
C GLU A 230 -5.91 17.96 8.23
N GLN A 231 -6.79 18.68 7.53
CA GLN A 231 -7.71 19.63 8.15
C GLN A 231 -8.63 18.95 9.19
N LEU A 232 -9.19 17.79 8.83
CA LEU A 232 -10.13 17.04 9.66
C LEU A 232 -9.46 16.42 10.89
N THR A 233 -8.28 15.85 10.71
CA THR A 233 -7.58 15.08 11.76
C THR A 233 -6.58 15.92 12.57
N GLY A 234 -6.01 16.96 11.97
CA GLY A 234 -4.81 17.64 12.47
C GLY A 234 -3.54 16.80 12.44
N ALA A 235 -3.60 15.58 11.93
CA ALA A 235 -2.44 14.74 11.70
C ALA A 235 -1.82 15.07 10.34
N ARG A 236 -0.50 14.90 10.23
CA ARG A 236 0.14 14.85 8.92
C ARG A 236 -0.25 13.55 8.22
N LEU A 237 -0.68 13.66 6.97
CA LEU A 237 -0.90 12.52 6.09
C LEU A 237 0.23 12.51 5.06
N ILE A 238 1.11 11.52 5.12
CA ILE A 238 2.25 11.41 4.20
C ILE A 238 2.10 10.26 3.22
N GLU A 239 2.78 10.34 2.08
CA GLU A 239 2.94 9.20 1.19
C GLU A 239 4.09 8.31 1.66
N GLY A 240 3.89 7.00 1.59
CA GLY A 240 4.92 5.99 1.75
C GLY A 240 5.05 5.16 0.48
N TYR A 241 6.29 4.87 0.09
CA TYR A 241 6.57 4.07 -1.09
C TYR A 241 7.32 2.79 -0.75
N GLY A 242 6.96 1.73 -1.45
CA GLY A 242 7.48 0.40 -1.23
C GLY A 242 6.86 -0.62 -2.16
N LEU A 243 7.54 -1.75 -2.28
CA LEU A 243 7.13 -2.89 -3.08
C LEU A 243 7.13 -4.14 -2.20
N THR A 244 6.52 -5.22 -2.67
CA THR A 244 6.56 -6.45 -1.89
C THR A 244 7.97 -7.02 -1.76
N GLU A 245 8.73 -6.84 -2.83
CA GLU A 245 10.13 -7.18 -3.01
C GLU A 245 11.07 -6.43 -2.05
N THR A 246 10.55 -5.50 -1.23
CA THR A 246 11.34 -4.67 -0.30
C THR A 246 10.80 -4.67 1.13
N SER A 247 9.96 -5.65 1.49
CA SER A 247 9.51 -5.90 2.87
C SER A 247 8.70 -4.86 3.68
N PRO A 248 7.98 -3.85 3.15
CA PRO A 248 7.96 -3.26 1.81
C PRO A 248 8.60 -1.88 1.70
N VAL A 249 8.81 -1.14 2.79
CA VAL A 249 9.04 0.31 2.71
C VAL A 249 10.46 0.63 2.23
N THR A 250 10.60 1.50 1.25
CA THR A 250 11.91 1.99 0.77
C THR A 250 12.05 3.49 0.95
N HIS A 251 10.95 4.24 0.81
CA HIS A 251 10.95 5.69 0.98
C HIS A 251 9.78 6.13 1.86
N CYS A 252 10.03 7.18 2.63
CA CYS A 252 9.03 7.81 3.47
C CYS A 252 9.39 9.28 3.68
N VAL A 253 8.39 10.15 3.79
CA VAL A 253 8.61 11.53 4.24
C VAL A 253 8.86 11.49 5.75
N PRO A 254 10.02 11.93 6.26
CA PRO A 254 10.25 11.96 7.70
C PRO A 254 9.23 12.91 8.34
N PHE A 255 8.49 12.46 9.36
CA PHE A 255 7.47 13.30 10.00
C PHE A 255 8.04 14.58 10.65
N ALA A 256 9.35 14.59 10.94
CA ALA A 256 10.10 15.72 11.46
C ALA A 256 10.42 16.79 10.41
N ALA A 257 10.41 16.43 9.12
CA ALA A 257 10.89 17.27 8.04
C ALA A 257 9.79 18.21 7.50
N GLU A 258 10.18 19.10 6.60
CA GLU A 258 9.23 19.93 5.84
C GLU A 258 8.29 19.05 5.02
N HIS A 259 7.01 19.41 4.99
CA HIS A 259 5.99 18.64 4.31
C HIS A 259 6.06 18.87 2.79
N ARG A 260 6.70 17.93 2.09
CA ARG A 260 6.84 17.96 0.63
C ARG A 260 5.74 17.18 -0.06
N VAL A 261 4.61 17.85 -0.30
CA VAL A 261 3.44 17.28 -0.97
C VAL A 261 3.78 16.77 -2.38
N GLY A 262 3.34 15.56 -2.70
CA GLY A 262 3.55 14.91 -3.99
C GLY A 262 4.88 14.16 -4.12
N THR A 263 5.64 14.05 -3.03
CA THR A 263 6.88 13.26 -2.96
C THR A 263 6.64 11.98 -2.17
N ILE A 264 7.41 10.93 -2.46
CA ILE A 264 7.48 9.71 -1.65
C ILE A 264 8.50 9.81 -0.51
N GLY A 265 9.12 10.98 -0.37
CA GLY A 265 10.12 11.29 0.65
C GLY A 265 11.53 10.85 0.26
N VAL A 266 12.30 10.47 1.27
CA VAL A 266 13.70 10.07 1.16
C VAL A 266 13.84 8.58 1.46
N PRO A 267 14.94 7.93 1.03
CA PRO A 267 15.20 6.54 1.38
C PRO A 267 15.21 6.32 2.90
N VAL A 268 14.60 5.23 3.36
CA VAL A 268 14.64 4.84 4.78
C VAL A 268 16.07 4.48 5.21
N PRO A 269 16.40 4.49 6.52
CA PRO A 269 17.77 4.24 6.98
C PRO A 269 18.41 2.99 6.38
N SER A 270 19.71 3.03 6.08
CA SER A 270 20.46 1.93 5.46
C SER A 270 19.93 1.48 4.09
N THR A 271 19.20 2.35 3.38
CA THR A 271 18.74 2.12 2.01
C THR A 271 19.38 3.12 1.08
N GLU A 272 19.99 2.63 0.01
CA GLU A 272 20.43 3.42 -1.12
C GLU A 272 19.34 3.43 -2.19
N ALA A 273 19.13 4.59 -2.83
CA ALA A 273 18.25 4.73 -3.96
C ALA A 273 18.91 5.61 -5.03
N THR A 274 18.71 5.27 -6.30
CA THR A 274 19.20 6.07 -7.42
C THR A 274 18.25 5.96 -8.62
N ILE A 275 18.32 6.94 -9.50
CA ILE A 275 17.59 6.94 -10.77
C ILE A 275 18.52 6.48 -11.89
N PHE A 276 18.12 5.46 -12.64
CA PHE A 276 18.82 4.97 -13.83
C PHE A 276 18.11 5.37 -15.12
N ASP A 277 18.84 5.43 -16.23
CA ASP A 277 18.25 5.63 -17.55
C ASP A 277 17.23 4.53 -17.88
N GLN A 278 16.17 4.90 -18.58
CA GLN A 278 15.04 4.00 -18.81
C GLN A 278 15.33 2.94 -19.89
N GLU A 279 16.30 3.21 -20.76
CA GLU A 279 16.58 2.42 -21.96
C GLU A 279 17.44 1.19 -21.63
N THR A 280 18.58 1.42 -20.98
CA THR A 280 19.56 0.38 -20.64
C THR A 280 19.56 0.05 -19.14
N GLY A 281 19.21 1.01 -18.29
CA GLY A 281 19.31 0.86 -16.84
C GLY A 281 20.74 0.79 -16.33
N THR A 282 21.71 1.34 -17.08
CA THR A 282 23.15 1.24 -16.76
C THR A 282 23.74 2.56 -16.30
N ARG A 283 23.19 3.70 -16.75
CA ARG A 283 23.67 5.04 -16.43
C ARG A 283 22.80 5.65 -15.33
N ARG A 284 23.44 6.10 -14.25
CA ARG A 284 22.76 6.92 -13.24
C ARG A 284 22.47 8.31 -13.79
N LEU A 285 21.26 8.80 -13.57
CA LEU A 285 20.83 10.13 -14.00
C LEU A 285 21.12 11.19 -12.93
N ALA A 286 21.25 12.45 -13.36
CA ALA A 286 21.40 13.58 -12.47
C ALA A 286 20.08 13.94 -11.78
N PRO A 287 20.12 14.69 -10.66
CA PRO A 287 18.91 15.24 -10.06
C PRO A 287 18.11 16.07 -11.08
N GLY A 288 16.79 15.96 -11.05
CA GLY A 288 15.92 16.62 -12.03
C GLY A 288 15.52 15.74 -13.23
N GLU A 289 16.25 14.67 -13.53
CA GLU A 289 15.96 13.78 -14.66
C GLU A 289 15.00 12.64 -14.27
N VAL A 290 14.16 12.22 -15.22
CA VAL A 290 13.19 11.12 -15.03
C VAL A 290 13.78 9.81 -15.55
N GLY A 291 13.83 8.81 -14.68
CA GLY A 291 14.35 7.49 -15.01
C GLY A 291 13.73 6.39 -14.16
N GLU A 292 14.27 5.18 -14.24
CA GLU A 292 13.81 4.05 -13.43
C GLU A 292 14.42 4.10 -12.03
N LEU A 293 13.56 4.01 -11.00
CA LEU A 293 14.00 3.96 -9.62
C LEU A 293 14.60 2.58 -9.32
N ALA A 294 15.83 2.57 -8.79
CA ALA A 294 16.48 1.38 -8.26
C ALA A 294 16.83 1.56 -6.79
N VAL A 295 16.65 0.50 -6.01
CA VAL A 295 16.87 0.50 -4.55
C VAL A 295 17.78 -0.64 -4.13
N ARG A 296 18.63 -0.39 -3.13
CA ARG A 296 19.50 -1.39 -2.51
C ARG A 296 19.49 -1.22 -1.00
N GLY A 297 19.25 -2.30 -0.27
CA GLY A 297 19.19 -2.25 1.19
C GLY A 297 18.87 -3.59 1.83
N PRO A 298 18.97 -3.68 3.16
CA PRO A 298 18.78 -4.93 3.90
C PRO A 298 17.34 -5.47 3.84
N GLN A 299 16.37 -4.66 3.43
CA GLN A 299 14.96 -5.05 3.28
C GLN A 299 14.61 -5.67 1.92
N VAL A 300 15.53 -5.60 0.95
CA VAL A 300 15.34 -6.13 -0.41
C VAL A 300 15.31 -7.66 -0.37
N MET A 301 14.35 -8.25 -1.07
CA MET A 301 14.15 -9.70 -1.17
C MET A 301 15.39 -10.43 -1.69
N ARG A 302 15.45 -11.74 -1.42
CA ARG A 302 16.45 -12.63 -2.02
C ARG A 302 16.23 -12.85 -3.51
N GLY A 303 14.99 -12.76 -3.97
CA GLY A 303 14.56 -13.04 -5.34
C GLY A 303 13.15 -13.63 -5.39
N TYR A 304 12.70 -14.06 -6.57
CA TYR A 304 11.42 -14.73 -6.74
C TYR A 304 11.55 -16.25 -6.60
N TRP A 305 10.63 -16.87 -5.88
CA TRP A 305 10.58 -18.31 -5.65
C TRP A 305 10.43 -19.10 -6.96
N ASN A 306 11.39 -19.96 -7.28
CA ASN A 306 11.43 -20.76 -8.50
C ASN A 306 11.29 -19.95 -9.80
N ARG A 307 11.85 -18.72 -9.82
CA ARG A 307 11.83 -17.81 -10.97
C ARG A 307 13.18 -17.07 -11.11
N PRO A 308 14.28 -17.77 -11.41
CA PRO A 308 15.60 -17.15 -11.54
C PRO A 308 15.66 -16.09 -12.65
N ASP A 309 15.01 -16.33 -13.79
CA ASP A 309 15.03 -15.39 -14.92
C ASP A 309 14.35 -14.06 -14.58
N GLU A 310 13.16 -14.11 -13.97
CA GLU A 310 12.49 -12.90 -13.50
C GLU A 310 13.23 -12.21 -12.35
N THR A 311 13.99 -12.98 -11.56
CA THR A 311 14.85 -12.43 -10.52
C THR A 311 15.99 -11.63 -11.14
N ALA A 312 16.70 -12.19 -12.13
CA ALA A 312 17.79 -11.53 -12.84
C ALA A 312 17.34 -10.27 -13.60
N GLN A 313 16.08 -10.22 -14.04
CA GLN A 313 15.53 -9.03 -14.69
C GLN A 313 15.41 -7.83 -13.75
N VAL A 314 15.13 -8.04 -12.45
CA VAL A 314 14.88 -6.96 -11.49
C VAL A 314 16.01 -6.77 -10.49
N LEU A 315 16.79 -7.81 -10.16
CA LEU A 315 17.96 -7.74 -9.30
C LEU A 315 19.23 -7.77 -10.16
N ARG A 316 19.90 -6.61 -10.28
CA ARG A 316 21.13 -6.45 -11.08
C ARG A 316 22.18 -5.74 -10.23
N ASP A 317 23.36 -6.34 -10.09
CA ASP A 317 24.47 -5.78 -9.31
C ASP A 317 24.09 -5.30 -7.89
N GLY A 318 23.21 -6.06 -7.23
CA GLY A 318 22.69 -5.76 -5.89
C GLY A 318 21.60 -4.70 -5.83
N TRP A 319 21.18 -4.13 -6.97
CA TRP A 319 20.07 -3.19 -7.07
C TRP A 319 18.78 -3.89 -7.48
N LEU A 320 17.70 -3.56 -6.80
CA LEU A 320 16.34 -3.86 -7.24
C LEU A 320 15.82 -2.72 -8.11
N PHE A 321 15.65 -3.00 -9.40
CA PHE A 321 14.93 -2.18 -10.36
C PHE A 321 13.43 -2.31 -10.10
N THR A 322 12.80 -1.21 -9.72
CA THR A 322 11.42 -1.22 -9.21
C THR A 322 10.38 -1.31 -10.33
N GLY A 323 10.75 -0.98 -11.57
CA GLY A 323 9.82 -0.79 -12.68
C GLY A 323 8.97 0.48 -12.58
N ASP A 324 9.21 1.33 -11.57
CA ASP A 324 8.55 2.62 -11.40
C ASP A 324 9.49 3.74 -11.89
N LEU A 325 8.94 4.67 -12.67
CA LEU A 325 9.63 5.87 -13.13
C LEU A 325 9.56 6.94 -12.05
N ALA A 326 10.72 7.50 -11.71
CA ALA A 326 10.85 8.49 -10.67
C ALA A 326 11.90 9.54 -11.03
N ARG A 327 11.93 10.58 -10.21
CA ARG A 327 12.94 11.62 -10.22
C ARG A 327 13.36 11.92 -8.78
N VAL A 328 14.63 12.27 -8.62
CA VAL A 328 15.17 12.80 -7.37
C VAL A 328 15.51 14.27 -7.57
N GLU A 329 15.10 15.12 -6.62
CA GLU A 329 15.45 16.53 -6.59
C GLU A 329 16.82 16.74 -5.90
N PRO A 330 17.51 17.88 -6.08
CA PRO A 330 18.83 18.13 -5.48
C PRO A 330 18.91 18.00 -3.96
N ASP A 331 17.78 18.14 -3.26
CA ASP A 331 17.66 17.97 -1.81
C ASP A 331 17.40 16.51 -1.37
N GLY A 332 17.39 15.56 -2.31
CA GLY A 332 17.25 14.13 -2.07
C GLY A 332 15.81 13.62 -1.97
N TYR A 333 14.80 14.46 -2.18
CA TYR A 333 13.40 14.01 -2.22
C TYR A 333 13.07 13.33 -3.54
N PHE A 334 12.44 12.16 -3.45
CA PHE A 334 12.01 11.37 -4.60
C PHE A 334 10.53 11.60 -4.88
N SER A 335 10.17 11.64 -6.16
CA SER A 335 8.79 11.66 -6.63
C SER A 335 8.58 10.58 -7.67
N ILE A 336 7.49 9.80 -7.55
CA ILE A 336 7.07 8.85 -8.57
C ILE A 336 6.36 9.62 -9.68
N VAL A 337 6.83 9.45 -10.90
CA VAL A 337 6.20 9.98 -12.10
C VAL A 337 5.09 9.04 -12.54
N ASP A 338 5.42 7.76 -12.80
CA ASP A 338 4.45 6.73 -13.14
C ASP A 338 5.08 5.32 -13.08
N ARG A 339 4.35 4.29 -13.51
CA ARG A 339 4.93 2.98 -13.80
C ARG A 339 5.46 2.95 -15.21
N LYS A 340 6.66 2.38 -15.40
CA LYS A 340 7.27 2.21 -16.74
C LYS A 340 6.35 1.47 -17.71
N LYS A 341 5.58 0.50 -17.22
CA LYS A 341 4.64 -0.31 -18.01
C LYS A 341 3.25 0.33 -18.20
N ASP A 342 2.87 1.30 -17.38
CA ASP A 342 1.58 1.98 -17.50
C ASP A 342 1.70 3.25 -18.37
N MET A 343 2.92 3.65 -18.74
CA MET A 343 3.18 4.79 -19.62
C MET A 343 2.52 4.58 -20.99
N ILE A 344 1.75 5.57 -21.41
CA ILE A 344 1.00 5.55 -22.67
C ILE A 344 1.86 6.21 -23.75
N ILE A 345 2.05 5.54 -24.88
CA ILE A 345 2.80 6.10 -26.02
C ILE A 345 1.80 6.47 -27.12
N THR A 346 1.36 7.73 -27.11
CA THR A 346 0.37 8.25 -28.08
C THR A 346 1.05 9.14 -29.11
N GLY A 347 1.06 8.72 -30.37
CA GLY A 347 1.66 9.49 -31.47
C GLY A 347 3.16 9.76 -31.28
N GLY A 348 3.88 8.83 -30.65
CA GLY A 348 5.31 8.96 -30.33
C GLY A 348 5.61 9.81 -29.09
N MET A 349 4.59 10.29 -28.37
CA MET A 349 4.76 11.08 -27.15
C MET A 349 4.43 10.26 -25.90
N ASN A 350 5.29 10.37 -24.89
CA ASN A 350 5.08 9.73 -23.59
C ASN A 350 4.01 10.50 -22.80
N VAL A 351 2.94 9.81 -22.43
CA VAL A 351 1.90 10.30 -21.54
C VAL A 351 1.88 9.43 -20.29
N TYR A 352 2.14 10.05 -19.15
CA TYR A 352 2.03 9.42 -17.85
C TYR A 352 0.56 9.47 -17.39
N PRO A 353 -0.12 8.33 -17.15
CA PRO A 353 -1.46 8.30 -16.57
C PRO A 353 -1.68 9.30 -15.43
N ARG A 354 -0.70 9.48 -14.54
CA ARG A 354 -0.80 10.43 -13.41
C ARG A 354 -1.06 11.88 -13.85
N ASP A 355 -0.43 12.32 -14.94
CA ASP A 355 -0.59 13.67 -15.49
C ASP A 355 -2.00 13.93 -16.03
N VAL A 356 -2.74 12.87 -16.37
CA VAL A 356 -4.13 12.92 -16.84
C VAL A 356 -5.10 12.81 -15.66
N GLU A 357 -4.80 11.92 -14.71
CA GLU A 357 -5.64 11.63 -13.55
C GLU A 357 -5.69 12.79 -12.55
N GLU A 358 -4.56 13.44 -12.22
CA GLU A 358 -4.50 14.48 -11.19
C GLU A 358 -5.42 15.68 -11.51
N PRO A 359 -5.44 16.25 -12.74
CA PRO A 359 -6.39 17.30 -13.09
C PRO A 359 -7.85 16.83 -12.98
N LEU A 360 -8.14 15.57 -13.34
CA LEU A 360 -9.49 15.01 -13.29
C LEU A 360 -9.99 14.84 -11.85
N TYR A 361 -9.11 14.51 -10.89
CA TYR A 361 -9.48 14.48 -9.48
C TYR A 361 -9.91 15.86 -8.93
N GLN A 362 -9.44 16.95 -9.53
CA GLN A 362 -9.85 18.31 -9.18
C GLN A 362 -11.20 18.73 -9.80
N HIS A 363 -11.77 17.91 -10.70
CA HIS A 363 -13.07 18.21 -11.29
C HIS A 363 -14.18 18.03 -10.24
N PRO A 364 -15.09 19.02 -10.04
CA PRO A 364 -16.05 19.00 -8.94
C PRO A 364 -17.00 17.78 -8.96
N LYS A 365 -17.30 17.27 -10.15
CA LYS A 365 -18.18 16.11 -10.35
C LYS A 365 -17.49 14.74 -10.28
N VAL A 366 -16.16 14.70 -10.33
CA VAL A 366 -15.40 13.44 -10.40
C VAL A 366 -15.14 12.92 -8.98
N ARG A 367 -15.36 11.63 -8.78
CA ARG A 367 -15.04 10.88 -7.56
C ARG A 367 -13.78 10.05 -7.73
N GLU A 368 -13.66 9.37 -8.87
CA GLU A 368 -12.48 8.56 -9.22
C GLU A 368 -12.15 8.71 -10.70
N ALA A 369 -10.87 8.70 -11.03
CA ALA A 369 -10.37 8.73 -12.39
C ALA A 369 -9.21 7.74 -12.57
N VAL A 370 -9.21 7.04 -13.70
CA VAL A 370 -8.08 6.22 -14.14
C VAL A 370 -7.85 6.40 -15.63
N ALA A 371 -6.61 6.66 -16.03
CA ALA A 371 -6.17 6.72 -17.41
C ALA A 371 -5.45 5.43 -17.78
N VAL A 372 -5.72 4.95 -19.01
CA VAL A 372 -5.04 3.80 -19.61
C VAL A 372 -4.77 4.08 -21.09
N GLY A 373 -3.69 3.48 -21.60
CA GLY A 373 -3.44 3.41 -23.04
C GLY A 373 -4.25 2.27 -23.62
N VAL A 374 -5.03 2.55 -24.66
CA VAL A 374 -5.76 1.52 -25.41
C VAL A 374 -5.25 1.48 -26.85
N PRO A 375 -5.13 0.30 -27.48
CA PRO A 375 -4.65 0.20 -28.85
C PRO A 375 -5.47 1.09 -29.79
N ASP A 376 -4.79 1.91 -30.59
CA ASP A 376 -5.41 2.84 -31.53
C ASP A 376 -4.66 2.85 -32.88
N PRO A 377 -5.35 2.63 -34.02
CA PRO A 377 -4.70 2.57 -35.33
C PRO A 377 -3.98 3.85 -35.76
N ARG A 378 -4.39 5.02 -35.25
CA ARG A 378 -3.84 6.32 -35.64
C ARG A 378 -2.69 6.75 -34.75
N TRP A 379 -2.76 6.43 -33.45
CA TRP A 379 -1.83 6.93 -32.45
C TRP A 379 -0.89 5.86 -31.89
N GLY A 380 -1.07 4.59 -32.28
CA GLY A 380 -0.46 3.44 -31.61
C GLY A 380 -1.25 3.10 -30.35
N GLU A 381 -1.23 4.02 -29.39
CA GLU A 381 -2.13 4.02 -28.23
C GLU A 381 -2.91 5.33 -28.14
N ALA A 382 -4.19 5.24 -27.79
CA ALA A 382 -5.01 6.37 -27.42
C ALA A 382 -5.17 6.44 -25.89
N VAL A 383 -5.08 7.65 -25.33
CA VAL A 383 -5.39 7.88 -23.91
C VAL A 383 -6.89 7.73 -23.71
N LYS A 384 -7.32 6.72 -22.94
CA LYS A 384 -8.71 6.53 -22.51
C LYS A 384 -8.82 6.73 -21.01
N VAL A 385 -9.84 7.46 -20.56
CA VAL A 385 -10.13 7.67 -19.14
C VAL A 385 -11.42 6.98 -18.74
N TYR A 386 -11.38 6.26 -17.62
CA TYR A 386 -12.56 5.74 -16.94
C TYR A 386 -12.84 6.58 -15.70
N LEU A 387 -14.08 7.08 -15.61
CA LEU A 387 -14.49 8.02 -14.57
C LEU A 387 -15.63 7.45 -13.73
N VAL A 388 -15.57 7.70 -12.43
CA VAL A 388 -16.71 7.52 -11.53
C VAL A 388 -17.10 8.89 -11.01
N LEU A 389 -18.36 9.27 -11.20
CA LEU A 389 -18.88 10.55 -10.74
C LEU A 389 -19.27 10.48 -9.25
N ARG A 390 -19.38 11.65 -8.62
CA ARG A 390 -19.94 11.78 -7.27
C ARG A 390 -21.44 11.47 -7.31
N ASP A 391 -21.97 11.01 -6.18
CA ASP A 391 -23.38 10.60 -6.09
C ASP A 391 -24.30 11.79 -6.40
N GLY A 392 -25.22 11.62 -7.35
CA GLY A 392 -26.15 12.66 -7.80
C GLY A 392 -25.60 13.57 -8.91
N GLU A 393 -24.33 13.45 -9.28
CA GLU A 393 -23.73 14.23 -10.37
C GLU A 393 -23.87 13.56 -11.73
N THR A 394 -23.93 14.38 -12.79
CA THR A 394 -23.90 13.94 -14.19
C THR A 394 -22.95 14.81 -15.00
N ALA A 395 -22.19 14.20 -15.90
CA ALA A 395 -21.28 14.88 -16.81
C ALA A 395 -21.34 14.24 -18.20
N THR A 396 -21.08 15.03 -19.24
CA THR A 396 -20.93 14.52 -20.62
C THR A 396 -19.45 14.26 -20.93
N GLU A 397 -19.17 13.43 -21.94
CA GLU A 397 -17.80 13.25 -22.43
C GLU A 397 -17.19 14.58 -22.87
N GLN A 398 -17.95 15.42 -23.58
CA GLN A 398 -17.46 16.73 -24.03
C GLN A 398 -17.10 17.66 -22.86
N GLU A 399 -17.90 17.68 -21.78
CA GLU A 399 -17.60 18.46 -20.58
C GLU A 399 -16.23 18.08 -19.98
N ILE A 400 -15.96 16.78 -19.90
CA ILE A 400 -14.69 16.26 -19.39
C ILE A 400 -13.53 16.61 -20.34
N LEU A 401 -13.74 16.46 -21.65
CA LEU A 401 -12.72 16.78 -22.66
C LEU A 401 -12.38 18.26 -22.66
N ASP A 402 -13.37 19.15 -22.60
CA ASP A 402 -13.19 20.60 -22.53
C ASP A 402 -12.42 21.00 -21.27
N TYR A 403 -12.77 20.38 -20.13
CA TYR A 403 -12.04 20.56 -18.89
C TYR A 403 -10.57 20.13 -19.00
N CYS A 404 -10.30 19.00 -19.66
CA CYS A 404 -8.93 18.53 -19.92
C CYS A 404 -8.18 19.49 -20.84
N HIS A 405 -8.79 19.91 -21.95
CA HIS A 405 -8.19 20.84 -22.91
C HIS A 405 -7.69 22.13 -22.27
N ALA A 406 -8.40 22.63 -21.25
CA ALA A 406 -8.00 23.84 -20.52
C ALA A 406 -6.82 23.64 -19.55
N ARG A 407 -6.44 22.40 -19.22
CA ARG A 407 -5.54 22.09 -18.08
C ARG A 407 -4.35 21.20 -18.41
N MET A 408 -4.31 20.60 -19.60
CA MET A 408 -3.18 19.77 -20.02
C MET A 408 -2.82 19.97 -21.49
N ALA A 409 -1.59 19.60 -21.85
CA ALA A 409 -1.12 19.67 -23.23
C ALA A 409 -1.98 18.77 -24.15
N ARG A 410 -2.18 19.21 -25.40
CA ARG A 410 -3.10 18.56 -26.37
C ARG A 410 -2.87 17.06 -26.57
N TYR A 411 -1.63 16.60 -26.51
CA TYR A 411 -1.29 15.18 -26.66
C TYR A 411 -1.66 14.33 -25.42
N LYS A 412 -1.81 14.95 -24.24
CA LYS A 412 -2.25 14.28 -23.00
C LYS A 412 -3.78 14.17 -22.88
N VAL A 413 -4.51 15.03 -23.60
CA VAL A 413 -5.98 15.06 -23.54
C VAL A 413 -6.54 13.71 -23.97
N PRO A 414 -7.42 13.08 -23.15
CA PRO A 414 -8.05 11.82 -23.49
C PRO A 414 -8.73 11.85 -24.86
N LYS A 415 -8.73 10.71 -25.55
CA LYS A 415 -9.47 10.49 -26.81
C LYS A 415 -10.82 9.83 -26.57
N HIS A 416 -10.95 9.15 -25.43
CA HIS A 416 -12.16 8.45 -25.03
C HIS A 416 -12.41 8.65 -23.54
N VAL A 417 -13.67 8.93 -23.19
CA VAL A 417 -14.14 9.02 -21.81
C VAL A 417 -15.21 7.95 -21.59
N GLU A 418 -15.06 7.14 -20.54
CA GLU A 418 -16.05 6.13 -20.18
C GLU A 418 -16.49 6.28 -18.71
N PHE A 419 -17.78 6.51 -18.49
CA PHE A 419 -18.33 6.59 -17.15
C PHE A 419 -18.65 5.19 -16.60
N ARG A 420 -18.24 4.93 -15.36
CA ARG A 420 -18.47 3.68 -14.63
C ARG A 420 -19.13 3.96 -13.29
N ARG A 421 -19.87 2.98 -12.78
CA ARG A 421 -20.41 3.01 -11.40
C ARG A 421 -19.30 2.76 -10.38
N GLU A 422 -18.37 1.87 -10.72
CA GLU A 422 -17.19 1.53 -9.93
C GLU A 422 -16.03 1.11 -10.83
N LEU A 423 -14.80 1.27 -10.34
CA LEU A 423 -13.59 0.81 -11.02
C LEU A 423 -13.13 -0.53 -10.42
N PRO A 424 -12.56 -1.45 -11.23
CA PRO A 424 -12.02 -2.70 -10.73
C PRO A 424 -10.81 -2.40 -9.83
N LYS A 425 -10.82 -2.93 -8.60
CA LYS A 425 -9.80 -2.67 -7.59
C LYS A 425 -9.28 -3.97 -6.98
N SER A 426 -8.01 -3.97 -6.59
CA SER A 426 -7.41 -5.01 -5.76
C SER A 426 -7.97 -4.98 -4.34
N LEU A 427 -7.66 -6.01 -3.53
CA LEU A 427 -8.01 -6.07 -2.11
C LEU A 427 -7.39 -4.93 -1.27
N VAL A 428 -6.34 -4.29 -1.78
CA VAL A 428 -5.72 -3.11 -1.16
C VAL A 428 -6.18 -1.79 -1.80
N GLY A 429 -7.25 -1.81 -2.60
CA GLY A 429 -7.90 -0.61 -3.13
C GLY A 429 -7.21 0.02 -4.35
N LYS A 430 -6.22 -0.67 -4.96
CA LYS A 430 -5.54 -0.19 -6.18
C LYS A 430 -6.37 -0.51 -7.42
N VAL A 431 -6.60 0.47 -8.29
CA VAL A 431 -7.30 0.26 -9.57
C VAL A 431 -6.50 -0.70 -10.48
N LEU A 432 -7.19 -1.68 -11.07
CA LEU A 432 -6.60 -2.71 -11.92
C LEU A 432 -6.64 -2.29 -13.40
N ARG A 433 -5.70 -1.43 -13.82
CA ARG A 433 -5.60 -0.94 -15.22
C ARG A 433 -5.61 -2.04 -16.27
N ARG A 434 -4.90 -3.14 -16.01
CA ARG A 434 -4.86 -4.30 -16.90
C ARG A 434 -6.23 -4.87 -17.22
N GLN A 435 -7.11 -5.01 -16.22
CA GLN A 435 -8.46 -5.51 -16.44
C GLN A 435 -9.24 -4.57 -17.38
N LEU A 436 -9.06 -3.25 -17.23
CA LEU A 436 -9.67 -2.27 -18.12
C LEU A 436 -9.11 -2.30 -19.54
N ILE A 437 -7.82 -2.61 -19.70
CA ILE A 437 -7.17 -2.80 -21.01
C ILE A 437 -7.68 -4.09 -21.67
N GLU A 438 -7.69 -5.21 -20.95
CA GLU A 438 -8.20 -6.51 -21.44
C GLU A 438 -9.68 -6.43 -21.85
N GLU A 439 -10.51 -5.72 -21.06
CA GLU A 439 -11.91 -5.44 -21.42
C GLU A 439 -12.02 -4.66 -22.75
N GLU A 440 -11.14 -3.67 -22.97
CA GLU A 440 -11.17 -2.88 -24.20
C GLU A 440 -10.65 -3.66 -25.40
N GLU A 441 -9.56 -4.42 -25.24
CA GLU A 441 -9.03 -5.32 -26.27
C GLU A 441 -10.09 -6.33 -26.71
N ALA A 442 -10.81 -6.94 -25.75
CA ALA A 442 -11.91 -7.85 -26.05
C ALA A 442 -13.05 -7.14 -26.82
N ARG A 443 -13.44 -5.92 -26.42
CA ARG A 443 -14.46 -5.13 -27.13
C ARG A 443 -14.03 -4.78 -28.54
N GLN A 444 -12.77 -4.38 -28.74
CA GLN A 444 -12.24 -4.08 -30.08
C GLN A 444 -12.21 -5.34 -30.95
N ALA A 445 -11.81 -6.48 -30.41
CA ALA A 445 -11.85 -7.76 -31.12
C ALA A 445 -13.27 -8.13 -31.57
N SER A 446 -14.28 -7.98 -30.68
CA SER A 446 -15.68 -8.21 -31.04
C SER A 446 -16.19 -7.26 -32.13
N ARG A 447 -15.80 -5.97 -32.08
CA ARG A 447 -16.16 -4.96 -33.11
C ARG A 447 -15.50 -5.20 -34.46
N ARG A 448 -14.33 -5.83 -34.51
CA ARG A 448 -13.66 -6.22 -35.77
C ARG A 448 -14.23 -7.49 -36.38
N ALA A 449 -14.85 -8.34 -35.55
CA ALA A 449 -15.47 -9.58 -35.97
C ALA A 449 -16.95 -9.43 -36.39
N SER A 450 -17.57 -8.29 -36.06
CA SER A 450 -18.90 -7.88 -36.51
C SER A 450 -18.78 -6.96 -37.71
#